data_AF-A0A2T2X577-F1
#
_entry.id   AF-A0A2T2X577-F1
#
_cell.length_a   1.000
_cell.length_b   1.000
_cell.length_c   1.000
_cell.angle_alpha   90.00
_cell.angle_beta   90.00
_cell.angle_gamma   90.00
#
_symmetry.space_group_name_H-M   'P 1'
#
loop_
_entity.id
_entity.type
_entity.pdbx_description
1 polymer ?
#
loop_
_entity_poly.entity_id
_entity_poly.type
_entity_poly.pdbx_seq_one_letter_code
_entity_poly.pdbx_strand_id
1 'polypeptide(L)'
;MTAEWTFLTNHSQVLLCLARNGGRMTAREIAEVVGITERAVQRILDDLEETGYITRFRDGRQNRYEIHPERPMRHPQQQGRAIKDLLELFAYMR
;
A
#
# COMPACT_ATOMS: atom_id res chain seq x y z
N MET A 1 -17.02 -5.13 -12.57
CA MET A 1 -17.53 -4.94 -11.19
C MET A 1 -17.55 -3.45 -10.94
N THR A 2 -18.71 -2.88 -10.62
CA THR A 2 -18.82 -1.48 -10.20
C THR A 2 -18.04 -1.31 -8.90
N ALA A 3 -17.20 -0.29 -8.81
CA ALA A 3 -16.47 -0.01 -7.57
C ALA A 3 -17.49 0.33 -6.48
N GLU A 4 -17.67 -0.58 -5.52
CA GLU A 4 -18.45 -0.32 -4.31
C GLU A 4 -17.71 0.74 -3.48
N TRP A 5 -18.46 1.63 -2.85
CA TRP A 5 -17.85 2.73 -2.10
C TRP A 5 -17.09 2.17 -0.88
N THR A 6 -15.83 2.57 -0.74
CA THR A 6 -14.97 2.18 0.38
C THR A 6 -14.45 3.42 1.11
N PHE A 7 -14.18 3.28 2.41
CA PHE A 7 -13.71 4.39 3.24
C PHE A 7 -12.24 4.77 2.97
N LEU A 8 -11.37 3.78 2.78
CA LEU A 8 -9.95 3.98 2.52
C LEU A 8 -9.67 3.96 1.02
N THR A 9 -8.76 4.82 0.56
CA THR A 9 -8.34 4.87 -0.83
C THR A 9 -7.64 3.57 -1.25
N ASN A 10 -7.62 3.26 -2.56
CA ASN A 10 -6.88 2.10 -3.07
C ASN A 10 -5.39 2.16 -2.72
N HIS A 11 -4.76 3.34 -2.69
CA HIS A 11 -3.37 3.48 -2.21
C HIS A 11 -3.21 3.01 -0.77
N SER A 12 -4.15 3.37 0.11
CA SER A 12 -4.16 2.93 1.50
C SER A 12 -4.35 1.43 1.60
N GLN A 13 -5.28 0.87 0.81
CA GLN A 13 -5.55 -0.57 0.79
C GLN A 13 -4.34 -1.39 0.30
N VAL A 14 -3.63 -0.92 -0.74
CA VAL A 14 -2.40 -1.55 -1.22
C VAL A 14 -1.31 -1.50 -0.15
N LEU A 15 -1.11 -0.35 0.50
CA LEU A 15 -0.11 -0.20 1.56
C LEU A 15 -0.39 -1.14 2.75
N LEU A 16 -1.65 -1.24 3.17
CA LEU A 16 -2.10 -2.16 4.23
C LEU A 16 -1.92 -3.63 3.82
N CYS A 17 -2.21 -3.95 2.56
CA CYS A 17 -1.99 -5.29 2.01
C CYS A 17 -0.50 -5.68 2.10
N LEU A 18 0.40 -4.79 1.67
CA LEU A 18 1.84 -5.01 1.79
C LEU A 18 2.28 -5.20 3.24
N ALA A 19 1.80 -4.34 4.15
CA ALA A 19 2.15 -4.38 5.57
C ALA A 19 1.74 -5.71 6.24
N ARG A 20 0.54 -6.22 5.94
CA ARG A 20 0.01 -7.48 6.51
C ARG A 20 0.72 -8.72 5.98
N ASN A 21 1.32 -8.65 4.79
CA ASN A 21 1.94 -9.80 4.10
C ASN A 21 3.47 -9.72 4.07
N GLY A 22 4.09 -8.86 4.90
CA GLY A 22 5.56 -8.75 4.98
C GLY A 22 6.23 -8.26 3.69
N GLY A 23 5.48 -7.56 2.82
CA GLY A 23 5.98 -6.92 1.61
C GLY A 23 6.39 -7.84 0.46
N ARG A 24 6.33 -9.16 0.57
CA ARG A 24 6.71 -10.10 -0.50
C ARG A 24 5.48 -10.52 -1.30
N MET A 25 5.18 -9.80 -2.39
CA MET A 25 3.97 -10.05 -3.20
C MET A 25 4.18 -9.68 -4.67
N THR A 26 3.46 -10.37 -5.55
CA THR A 26 3.28 -9.98 -6.96
C THR A 26 2.16 -8.94 -7.10
N ALA A 27 2.18 -8.16 -8.19
CA ALA A 27 1.09 -7.22 -8.48
C ALA A 27 -0.27 -7.92 -8.63
N ARG A 28 -0.27 -9.15 -9.12
CA ARG A 28 -1.46 -10.00 -9.23
C ARG A 28 -2.03 -10.39 -7.87
N GLU A 29 -1.20 -10.88 -6.94
CA GLU A 29 -1.64 -11.23 -5.58
C GLU A 29 -2.22 -10.01 -4.86
N ILE A 30 -1.59 -8.84 -5.01
CA ILE A 30 -2.11 -7.58 -4.44
C ILE A 30 -3.46 -7.22 -5.06
N ALA A 31 -3.62 -7.38 -6.38
CA ALA A 31 -4.86 -7.08 -7.09
C ALA A 31 -6.02 -7.96 -6.61
N GLU A 32 -5.75 -9.25 -6.42
CA GLU A 32 -6.71 -10.23 -5.90
C GLU A 32 -7.14 -9.90 -4.45
N VAL A 33 -6.20 -9.51 -3.58
CA VAL A 33 -6.50 -9.13 -2.18
C VAL A 33 -7.24 -7.80 -2.08
N VAL A 34 -6.85 -6.80 -2.87
CA VAL A 34 -7.42 -5.44 -2.81
C VAL A 34 -8.73 -5.33 -3.60
N GLY A 35 -8.99 -6.24 -4.55
CA GLY A 35 -10.19 -6.22 -5.39
C GLY A 35 -10.13 -5.17 -6.51
N ILE A 36 -8.94 -4.89 -7.03
CA ILE A 36 -8.71 -3.95 -8.14
C ILE A 36 -7.96 -4.63 -9.28
N THR A 37 -7.79 -3.96 -10.42
CA THR A 37 -7.03 -4.54 -11.55
C THR A 37 -5.52 -4.53 -11.28
N GLU A 38 -4.78 -5.49 -11.83
CA GLU A 38 -3.32 -5.53 -11.75
C GLU A 38 -2.67 -4.25 -12.29
N ARG A 39 -3.24 -3.66 -13.36
CA ARG A 39 -2.79 -2.37 -13.89
C ARG A 39 -3.00 -1.22 -12.90
N ALA A 40 -4.07 -1.24 -12.11
CA ALA A 40 -4.29 -0.25 -11.05
C ALA A 40 -3.27 -0.42 -9.92
N VAL A 41 -2.99 -1.66 -9.52
CA VAL A 41 -1.94 -1.96 -8.54
C VAL A 41 -0.58 -1.44 -9.00
N GLN A 42 -0.18 -1.73 -10.24
CA GLN A 42 1.11 -1.27 -10.77
C GLN A 42 1.25 0.25 -10.69
N ARG A 43 0.24 1.01 -11.15
CA ARG A 43 0.24 2.47 -11.02
C ARG A 43 0.34 2.94 -9.57
N ILE A 44 -0.42 2.31 -8.66
CA ILE A 44 -0.39 2.65 -7.23
C ILE A 44 0.99 2.37 -6.63
N LEU A 45 1.62 1.25 -6.98
CA LEU A 45 2.97 0.93 -6.51
C LEU A 45 4.00 1.93 -7.06
N ASP A 46 3.86 2.34 -8.32
CA ASP A 46 4.72 3.36 -8.93
C ASP A 46 4.53 4.71 -8.24
N ASP A 47 3.28 5.13 -7.97
CA ASP A 47 2.98 6.34 -7.20
C ASP A 47 3.62 6.27 -5.80
N LEU A 48 3.43 5.15 -5.07
CA LEU A 48 3.96 4.96 -3.72
C LEU A 48 5.49 4.98 -3.69
N GLU A 49 6.13 4.46 -4.73
CA GLU A 49 7.59 4.42 -4.87
C GLU A 49 8.15 5.80 -5.23
N GLU A 50 7.60 6.47 -6.25
CA GLU A 50 7.98 7.83 -6.64
C GLU A 50 7.82 8.81 -5.47
N THR A 51 6.79 8.61 -4.67
CA THR A 51 6.52 9.40 -3.48
C THR A 51 7.26 8.94 -2.23
N GLY A 52 8.05 7.87 -2.32
CA GLY A 52 8.93 7.37 -1.27
C GLY A 52 8.22 6.76 -0.07
N TYR A 53 6.97 6.27 -0.20
CA TYR A 53 6.32 5.45 0.83
C TYR A 53 6.81 4.00 0.83
N ILE A 54 7.30 3.53 -0.32
CA ILE A 54 7.89 2.21 -0.45
C ILE A 54 9.20 2.26 -1.24
N THR A 55 10.04 1.25 -1.05
CA THR A 55 11.11 0.90 -2.00
C THR A 55 10.84 -0.49 -2.55
N ARG A 56 10.95 -0.65 -3.87
CA ARG A 56 10.74 -1.93 -4.55
C ARG A 56 12.06 -2.63 -4.83
N PHE A 57 12.16 -3.89 -4.42
CA PHE A 57 13.26 -4.78 -4.75
C PHE A 57 12.74 -5.95 -5.58
N ARG A 58 13.47 -6.31 -6.63
CA ARG A 58 13.17 -7.52 -7.40
C ARG A 58 13.71 -8.74 -6.67
N ASP A 59 12.84 -9.71 -6.38
CA ASP A 59 13.17 -10.95 -5.65
C ASP A 59 12.66 -12.16 -6.46
N GLY A 60 13.38 -12.47 -7.54
CA GLY A 60 12.99 -13.50 -8.50
C GLY A 60 11.69 -13.16 -9.24
N ARG A 61 10.67 -14.01 -9.07
CA ARG A 61 9.32 -13.82 -9.65
C ARG A 61 8.47 -12.84 -8.83
N GLN A 62 8.81 -12.63 -7.56
CA GLN A 62 8.10 -11.70 -6.67
C GLN A 62 8.84 -10.37 -6.59
N ASN A 63 8.12 -9.35 -6.12
CA ASN A 63 8.75 -8.14 -5.63
C ASN A 63 8.74 -8.19 -4.10
N ARG A 64 9.77 -7.61 -3.50
CA ARG A 64 9.80 -7.26 -2.07
C ARG A 64 9.65 -5.75 -1.96
N TYR A 65 8.65 -5.31 -1.23
CA TYR A 65 8.41 -3.91 -0.94
C TYR A 65 8.79 -3.62 0.51
N GLU A 66 9.72 -2.70 0.70
CA GLU A 66 10.01 -2.11 2.00
C GLU A 66 9.12 -0.88 2.19
N ILE A 67 8.41 -0.79 3.31
CA ILE A 67 7.53 0.33 3.63
C ILE A 67 8.30 1.32 4.50
N HIS A 68 8.13 2.61 4.25
CA HIS A 68 8.73 3.74 4.97
C HIS A 68 7.70 4.40 5.91
N PRO A 69 7.45 3.82 7.11
CA PRO A 69 6.32 4.18 7.97
C PRO A 69 6.36 5.63 8.48
N GLU A 70 7.53 6.26 8.51
CA GLU A 70 7.75 7.63 8.95
C GLU A 70 7.28 8.69 7.94
N ARG A 71 6.92 8.30 6.72
CA ARG A 71 6.44 9.24 5.70
C ARG A 71 5.10 9.87 6.13
N PRO A 72 4.92 11.19 5.92
CA PRO A 72 3.72 11.89 6.37
C PRO A 72 2.49 11.49 5.57
N MET A 73 1.30 11.54 6.18
CA MET A 73 0.04 11.50 5.44
C MET A 73 -0.13 12.79 4.63
N ARG A 74 -0.60 12.69 3.38
CA ARG A 74 -0.61 13.82 2.42
C ARG A 74 -1.78 14.79 2.58
N HIS A 75 -2.86 14.35 3.22
CA HIS A 75 -4.06 15.16 3.32
C HIS A 75 -3.87 16.27 4.38
N PRO A 76 -4.23 17.53 4.11
CA PRO A 76 -4.00 18.63 5.04
C PRO A 76 -4.58 18.40 6.45
N GLN A 77 -5.72 17.71 6.54
CA GLN A 77 -6.39 17.38 7.80
C GLN A 77 -5.65 16.29 8.60
N GLN A 78 -4.64 15.65 8.02
CA GLN A 78 -3.78 14.64 8.66
C GLN A 78 -2.33 15.15 8.82
N GLN A 79 -2.11 16.46 8.71
CA GLN A 79 -0.80 17.06 8.92
C GLN A 79 -0.22 16.66 10.27
N GLY A 80 1.09 16.40 10.29
CA GLY A 80 1.81 15.96 11.48
C GLY A 80 1.65 14.48 11.82
N ARG A 81 0.86 13.71 11.08
CA ARG A 81 0.74 12.25 11.26
C ARG A 81 1.53 11.49 10.20
N ALA A 82 2.22 10.44 10.64
CA ALA A 82 2.93 9.54 9.74
C ALA A 82 2.03 8.39 9.30
N ILE A 83 2.34 7.74 8.18
CA ILE A 83 1.58 6.55 7.76
C ILE A 83 1.68 5.42 8.78
N LYS A 84 2.70 5.43 9.67
CA LYS A 84 2.81 4.52 10.81
C LYS A 84 1.51 4.43 11.62
N ASP A 85 0.84 5.54 11.89
CA ASP A 85 -0.40 5.56 12.68
C ASP A 85 -1.52 4.74 11.99
N LEU A 86 -1.60 4.81 10.65
CA LEU A 86 -2.54 4.01 9.85
C LEU A 86 -2.17 2.53 9.89
N LEU A 87 -0.88 2.21 9.76
CA LEU A 87 -0.38 0.83 9.79
C LEU A 87 -0.60 0.19 11.16
N GLU A 88 -0.37 0.93 12.24
CA GLU A 88 -0.66 0.48 13.60
C GLU A 88 -2.15 0.17 13.76
N LEU A 89 -3.02 1.07 13.32
CA LEU A 89 -4.47 0.92 13.46
C LEU A 89 -5.03 -0.30 12.71
N PHE A 90 -4.50 -0.61 11.53
CA PHE A 90 -5.15 -1.59 10.63
C PHE A 90 -4.29 -2.80 10.28
N ALA A 91 -2.98 -2.78 10.48
CA ALA A 91 -2.07 -3.85 10.02
C ALA A 91 -1.20 -4.46 11.12
N TYR A 92 -0.78 -3.69 12.13
CA TYR A 92 0.16 -4.18 13.16
C TYR A 92 -0.50 -4.51 14.50
N MET A 93 -1.68 -3.96 14.82
CA MET A 93 -2.47 -4.43 15.95
C MET A 93 -3.13 -5.76 15.61
N ARG A 94 -2.74 -6.83 16.32
CA ARG A 94 -3.38 -8.15 16.30
C ARG A 94 -3.88 -8.50 17.68
#